data_AF-A0A7K4LTJ2-F1
#
_entry.id   AF-A0A7K4LTJ2-F1
#
_cell.length_a   1.000
_cell.length_b   1.000
_cell.length_c   1.000
_cell.angle_alpha   90.00
_cell.angle_beta   90.00
_cell.angle_gamma   90.00
#
_symmetry.space_group_name_H-M   'P 1'
#
loop_
_entity.id
_entity.type
_entity.pdbx_description
1 polymer ?
#
loop_
_entity_poly.entity_id
_entity_poly.type
_entity_poly.pdbx_seq_one_letter_code
_entity_poly.pdbx_strand_id
1 'polypeptide(L)'
;VNQSINYNLSRKEQLEREARRPLTHSHYSPLNVTVNSIPCILFWAKRIMIKFKNHTQLDLTEKTFGVHATVDFGDSNCSEDSAVLSLKFGDIDNLKGLVIRFLLTTSYYQLSVQNWFSLHRLQLLYNHSVQATFNATRIYAPSSYSYHCDRVNSLQRYDALLIPSSANDVLKLWEVTFIDFQV
;
A
#
# COMPACT_ATOMS: atom_id res chain seq x y z
N VAL A 1 -33.79 25.57 -25.48
CA VAL A 1 -32.49 25.62 -24.74
C VAL A 1 -32.60 25.08 -23.29
N ASN A 2 -33.72 24.47 -22.87
CA ASN A 2 -33.91 24.07 -21.45
C ASN A 2 -33.72 22.58 -21.13
N GLN A 3 -33.57 21.70 -22.12
CA GLN A 3 -33.46 20.25 -21.88
C GLN A 3 -32.05 19.81 -21.44
N SER A 4 -31.01 20.48 -21.92
CA SER A 4 -29.60 20.16 -21.61
C SER A 4 -29.17 20.58 -20.20
N ILE A 5 -29.83 21.59 -19.62
CA ILE A 5 -29.53 22.09 -18.26
C ILE A 5 -30.07 21.11 -17.20
N ASN A 6 -31.27 20.56 -17.39
CA ASN A 6 -31.88 19.59 -16.47
C ASN A 6 -31.11 18.26 -16.40
N TYR A 7 -30.55 17.79 -17.52
CA TYR A 7 -29.73 16.58 -17.53
C TYR A 7 -28.41 16.75 -16.73
N ASN A 8 -27.79 17.93 -16.84
CA ASN A 8 -26.55 18.22 -16.12
C ASN A 8 -26.78 18.41 -14.62
N LEU A 9 -27.91 19.00 -14.23
CA LEU A 9 -28.30 19.15 -12.83
C LEU A 9 -28.61 17.80 -12.19
N SER A 10 -29.36 16.93 -12.87
CA SER A 10 -29.66 15.57 -12.42
C SER A 10 -28.40 14.71 -12.27
N ARG A 11 -27.43 14.82 -13.18
CA ARG A 11 -26.15 14.09 -13.07
C ARG A 11 -25.31 14.59 -11.91
N LYS A 12 -25.30 15.91 -11.65
CA LYS A 12 -24.59 16.50 -10.51
C LYS A 12 -25.22 16.09 -9.18
N GLU A 13 -26.55 16.10 -9.09
CA GLU A 13 -27.28 15.61 -7.91
C GLU A 13 -27.08 14.11 -7.67
N GLN A 14 -26.95 13.31 -8.74
CA GLN A 14 -26.66 11.88 -8.65
C GLN A 14 -25.23 11.60 -8.19
N LEU A 15 -24.24 12.35 -8.70
CA LEU A 15 -22.85 12.33 -8.23
C LEU A 15 -22.73 12.78 -6.77
N GLU A 16 -23.49 13.81 -6.36
CA GLU A 16 -23.56 14.26 -4.97
C GLU A 16 -24.25 13.23 -4.06
N ARG A 17 -25.28 12.51 -4.55
CA ARG A 17 -25.91 11.40 -3.80
C ARG A 17 -25.03 10.17 -3.72
N GLU A 18 -24.21 9.87 -4.73
CA GLU A 18 -23.18 8.83 -4.68
C GLU A 18 -22.04 9.21 -3.71
N ALA A 19 -21.66 10.49 -3.66
CA ALA A 19 -20.70 11.02 -2.69
C ALA A 19 -21.26 11.11 -1.25
N ARG A 20 -22.59 11.24 -1.10
CA ARG A 20 -23.31 11.29 0.19
C ARG A 20 -23.84 9.94 0.64
N ARG A 21 -23.63 8.85 -0.11
CA ARG A 21 -23.83 7.52 0.49
C ARG A 21 -22.90 7.47 1.70
N PRO A 22 -23.41 7.15 2.90
CA PRO A 22 -22.52 6.87 4.01
C PRO A 22 -21.70 5.68 3.57
N LEU A 23 -20.46 5.93 3.13
CA LEU A 23 -19.39 4.96 3.21
C LEU A 23 -19.40 4.61 4.69
N THR A 24 -19.96 3.46 5.01
CA THR A 24 -19.72 2.80 6.29
C THR A 24 -18.21 2.82 6.42
N HIS A 25 -17.69 3.76 7.20
CA HIS A 25 -16.28 3.80 7.55
C HIS A 25 -16.12 2.57 8.41
N SER A 26 -15.87 1.44 7.75
CA SER A 26 -15.31 0.29 8.43
C SER A 26 -13.93 0.79 8.84
N HIS A 27 -13.84 1.29 10.06
CA HIS A 27 -12.59 1.67 10.69
C HIS A 27 -11.82 0.38 10.95
N TYR A 28 -11.33 -0.23 9.89
CA TYR A 28 -10.50 -1.40 10.03
C TYR A 28 -9.26 -1.01 10.82
N SER A 29 -8.96 -1.78 11.85
CA SER A 29 -7.77 -1.55 12.65
C SER A 29 -6.51 -1.75 11.80
N PRO A 30 -5.43 -1.00 12.08
CA PRO A 30 -4.14 -1.25 11.46
C PRO A 30 -3.72 -2.70 11.63
N LEU A 31 -3.06 -3.25 10.62
CA LEU A 31 -2.38 -4.53 10.72
C LEU A 31 -1.24 -4.39 11.74
N ASN A 32 -1.18 -5.33 12.68
CA ASN A 32 -0.24 -5.30 13.80
C ASN A 32 0.68 -6.52 13.76
N VAL A 33 1.95 -6.28 13.44
CA VAL A 33 3.01 -7.29 13.52
C VAL A 33 3.66 -7.22 14.89
N THR A 34 3.69 -8.37 15.58
CA THR A 34 4.34 -8.50 16.87
C THR A 34 5.51 -9.48 16.80
N VAL A 35 6.65 -9.12 17.39
CA VAL A 35 7.78 -10.03 17.63
C VAL A 35 7.92 -10.23 19.13
N ASN A 36 7.92 -11.48 19.59
CA ASN A 36 7.92 -11.81 21.03
C ASN A 36 6.81 -11.09 21.82
N SER A 37 5.61 -11.02 21.24
CA SER A 37 4.43 -10.32 21.80
C SER A 37 4.56 -8.80 21.92
N ILE A 38 5.62 -8.19 21.37
CA ILE A 38 5.81 -6.74 21.33
C ILE A 38 5.48 -6.25 19.91
N PRO A 39 4.53 -5.30 19.74
CA PRO A 39 4.26 -4.67 18.45
C PRO A 39 5.52 -4.01 17.88
N CYS A 40 5.83 -4.30 16.61
CA CYS A 40 7.00 -3.72 15.94
C CYS A 40 6.67 -3.07 14.58
N ILE A 41 5.58 -3.46 13.92
CA ILE A 41 5.07 -2.76 12.72
C ILE A 41 3.57 -2.57 12.87
N LEU A 42 3.11 -1.33 12.71
CA LEU A 42 1.71 -1.01 12.48
C LEU A 42 1.59 -0.56 11.04
N PHE A 43 0.65 -1.12 10.28
CA PHE A 43 0.46 -0.77 8.88
C PHE A 43 -1.01 -0.58 8.58
N TRP A 44 -1.34 0.52 7.90
CA TRP A 44 -2.71 0.80 7.47
C TRP A 44 -2.74 1.49 6.11
N ALA A 45 -3.78 1.20 5.35
CA ALA A 45 -4.11 1.95 4.14
C ALA A 45 -5.62 1.89 3.90
N LYS A 46 -6.21 3.00 3.48
CA LYS A 46 -7.62 3.03 3.05
C LYS A 46 -7.87 2.20 1.80
N ARG A 47 -6.91 2.16 0.87
CA ARG A 47 -6.95 1.24 -0.28
C ARG A 47 -5.59 0.69 -0.63
N ILE A 48 -5.54 -0.60 -0.96
CA ILE A 48 -4.37 -1.28 -1.50
C ILE A 48 -4.75 -1.81 -2.88
N MET A 49 -4.22 -1.21 -3.93
CA MET A 49 -4.54 -1.58 -5.30
C MET A 49 -3.29 -1.98 -6.06
N ILE A 50 -3.39 -3.09 -6.79
CA ILE A 50 -2.35 -3.53 -7.71
C ILE A 50 -2.93 -3.74 -9.10
N LYS A 51 -2.11 -3.57 -10.12
CA LYS A 51 -2.49 -3.86 -11.50
C LYS A 51 -1.29 -4.47 -12.20
N PHE A 52 -1.56 -5.54 -12.95
CA PHE A 52 -0.56 -6.25 -13.72
C PHE A 52 -0.90 -6.17 -15.22
N LYS A 53 0.02 -5.62 -16.02
CA LYS A 53 -0.19 -5.36 -17.45
C LYS A 53 -1.47 -4.55 -17.67
N ASN A 54 -2.27 -4.93 -18.67
CA ASN A 54 -3.57 -4.31 -18.98
C ASN A 54 -4.75 -5.07 -18.33
N HIS A 55 -4.51 -5.85 -17.27
CA HIS A 55 -5.61 -6.48 -16.54
C HIS A 55 -6.38 -5.47 -15.70
N THR A 56 -7.52 -5.90 -15.19
CA THR A 56 -8.31 -5.16 -14.20
C THR A 56 -7.46 -4.88 -12.95
N GLN A 57 -7.63 -3.68 -12.41
CA GLN A 57 -7.03 -3.34 -11.12
C GLN A 57 -7.66 -4.20 -10.04
N LEU A 58 -6.80 -4.83 -9.23
CA LEU A 58 -7.18 -5.68 -8.11
C LEU A 58 -7.09 -4.89 -6.81
N ASP A 59 -8.18 -4.87 -6.06
CA ASP A 59 -8.26 -4.26 -4.73
C ASP A 59 -8.04 -5.33 -3.64
N LEU A 60 -6.98 -5.17 -2.86
CA LEU A 60 -6.53 -6.08 -1.80
C LEU A 60 -6.97 -5.63 -0.40
N THR A 61 -7.72 -4.52 -0.30
CA THR A 61 -8.04 -3.87 0.98
C THR A 61 -8.84 -4.77 1.90
N GLU A 62 -9.94 -5.34 1.40
CA GLU A 62 -10.81 -6.25 2.17
C GLU A 62 -10.09 -7.53 2.59
N LYS A 63 -9.14 -8.02 1.77
CA LYS A 63 -8.32 -9.19 2.12
C LYS A 63 -7.27 -8.87 3.18
N THR A 64 -6.83 -7.62 3.25
CA THR A 64 -5.82 -7.16 4.22
C THR A 64 -6.44 -6.78 5.56
N PHE A 65 -7.53 -6.01 5.53
CA PHE A 65 -8.07 -5.37 6.72
C PHE A 65 -9.53 -5.73 7.03
N GLY A 66 -10.22 -6.41 6.10
CA GLY A 66 -11.64 -6.75 6.21
C GLY A 66 -11.98 -7.61 7.44
N VAL A 67 -13.26 -7.67 7.79
CA VAL A 67 -13.76 -8.52 8.90
C VAL A 67 -13.38 -10.00 8.71
N HIS A 68 -13.25 -10.41 7.45
CA HIS A 68 -12.80 -11.75 7.06
C HIS A 68 -11.44 -11.69 6.35
N ALA A 69 -10.54 -10.81 6.81
CA ALA A 69 -9.19 -10.71 6.26
C ALA A 69 -8.49 -12.07 6.28
N THR A 70 -7.85 -12.41 5.17
CA THR A 70 -7.18 -13.71 4.96
C THR A 70 -5.69 -13.56 4.71
N VAL A 71 -5.14 -12.35 4.79
CA VAL A 71 -3.72 -12.10 4.54
C VAL A 71 -2.87 -12.77 5.62
N ASP A 72 -1.89 -13.58 5.21
CA ASP A 72 -0.87 -14.13 6.10
C ASP A 72 0.31 -13.16 6.17
N PHE A 73 0.66 -12.70 7.37
CA PHE A 73 1.81 -11.85 7.63
C PHE A 73 2.85 -12.49 8.55
N GLY A 74 2.81 -13.81 8.73
CA GLY A 74 3.72 -14.55 9.62
C GLY A 74 5.20 -14.54 9.19
N ASP A 75 5.50 -14.23 7.93
CA ASP A 75 6.88 -14.02 7.44
C ASP A 75 7.39 -12.58 7.71
N SER A 76 6.61 -11.76 8.42
CA SER A 76 7.05 -10.44 8.86
C SER A 76 7.95 -10.57 10.08
N ASN A 77 9.01 -9.77 10.14
CA ASN A 77 9.96 -9.81 11.23
C ASN A 77 10.59 -8.43 11.47
N CYS A 78 11.07 -8.21 12.68
CA CYS A 78 11.73 -6.99 13.11
C CYS A 78 13.07 -7.34 13.77
N SER A 79 14.09 -6.55 13.45
CA SER A 79 15.42 -6.58 14.05
C SER A 79 15.81 -5.17 14.47
N GLU A 80 16.98 -5.01 15.08
CA GLU A 80 17.47 -3.70 15.53
C GLU A 80 17.61 -2.71 14.36
N ASP A 81 18.18 -3.17 13.25
CA ASP A 81 18.52 -2.30 12.11
C ASP A 81 17.51 -2.36 10.95
N SER A 82 16.59 -3.32 10.95
CA SER A 82 15.69 -3.53 9.82
C SER A 82 14.38 -4.22 10.21
N ALA A 83 13.35 -4.01 9.41
CA ALA A 83 12.09 -4.70 9.55
C ALA A 83 11.54 -5.13 8.18
N VAL A 84 10.83 -6.24 8.14
CA VAL A 84 10.18 -6.77 6.94
C VAL A 84 8.71 -6.97 7.26
N LEU A 85 7.83 -6.33 6.49
CA LEU A 85 6.41 -6.63 6.47
C LEU A 85 6.10 -7.44 5.22
N SER A 86 5.63 -8.68 5.37
CA SER A 86 5.35 -9.58 4.25
C SER A 86 3.88 -9.96 4.23
N LEU A 87 3.09 -9.33 3.35
CA LEU A 87 1.66 -9.59 3.17
C LEU A 87 1.46 -10.67 2.13
N LYS A 88 1.20 -11.92 2.55
CA LYS A 88 0.91 -13.04 1.66
C LYS A 88 -0.58 -13.19 1.44
N PHE A 89 -0.96 -13.12 0.18
CA PHE A 89 -2.34 -13.18 -0.23
C PHE A 89 -2.76 -14.54 -0.80
N GLY A 90 -1.79 -15.41 -1.09
CA GLY A 90 -2.04 -16.68 -1.76
C GLY A 90 -2.47 -16.47 -3.22
N ASP A 91 -3.33 -17.35 -3.72
CA ASP A 91 -3.86 -17.23 -5.08
C ASP A 91 -5.00 -16.21 -5.11
N ILE A 92 -4.85 -15.14 -5.90
CA ILE A 92 -5.91 -14.15 -6.15
C ILE A 92 -6.08 -13.98 -7.66
N ASP A 93 -7.30 -14.18 -8.14
CA ASP A 93 -7.66 -14.10 -9.55
C ASP A 93 -6.69 -14.92 -10.42
N ASN A 94 -5.91 -14.24 -11.27
CA ASN A 94 -4.91 -14.83 -12.15
C ASN A 94 -3.48 -14.83 -11.57
N LEU A 95 -3.28 -14.29 -10.37
CA LEU A 95 -1.99 -14.20 -9.68
C LEU A 95 -1.87 -15.32 -8.67
N LYS A 96 -0.94 -16.25 -8.92
CA LYS A 96 -0.64 -17.35 -7.99
C LYS A 96 0.37 -16.93 -6.93
N GLY A 97 0.10 -17.25 -5.67
CA GLY A 97 1.00 -16.99 -4.54
C GLY A 97 1.47 -15.53 -4.47
N LEU A 98 0.55 -14.58 -4.59
CA LEU A 98 0.86 -13.16 -4.52
C LEU A 98 1.35 -12.77 -3.12
N VAL A 99 2.47 -12.05 -3.07
CA VAL A 99 3.03 -11.48 -1.84
C VAL A 99 3.46 -10.03 -2.09
N ILE A 100 3.09 -9.13 -1.18
CA ILE A 100 3.61 -7.76 -1.13
C ILE A 100 4.55 -7.67 0.07
N ARG A 101 5.83 -7.38 -0.17
CA ARG A 101 6.85 -7.30 0.87
C ARG A 101 7.43 -5.90 0.96
N PHE A 102 7.38 -5.31 2.15
CA PHE A 102 7.99 -4.02 2.48
C PHE A 102 9.29 -4.30 3.23
N LEU A 103 10.37 -3.67 2.80
CA LEU A 103 11.68 -3.74 3.43
C LEU A 103 11.97 -2.39 4.05
N LEU A 104 11.96 -2.32 5.37
CA LEU A 104 12.24 -1.13 6.15
C LEU A 104 13.65 -1.21 6.75
N THR A 105 14.28 -0.06 6.88
CA THR A 105 15.60 0.10 7.52
C THR A 105 15.53 1.14 8.60
N THR A 106 16.21 0.89 9.72
CA THR A 106 16.38 1.82 10.83
C THR A 106 17.77 2.43 10.77
N SER A 107 17.90 3.71 11.08
CA SER A 107 19.19 4.40 11.14
C SER A 107 19.17 5.49 12.20
N TYR A 108 20.25 5.57 12.99
CA TYR A 108 20.42 6.61 13.99
C TYR A 108 20.97 7.89 13.36
N TYR A 109 20.24 8.98 13.47
CA TYR A 109 20.67 10.29 12.97
C TYR A 109 21.21 11.14 14.11
N GLN A 110 22.54 11.33 14.12
CA GLN A 110 23.28 12.06 15.15
C GLN A 110 22.74 13.48 15.39
N LEU A 111 22.37 14.21 14.33
CA LEU A 111 21.89 15.59 14.45
C LEU A 111 20.55 15.69 15.18
N SER A 112 19.67 14.70 15.01
CA SER A 112 18.38 14.63 15.69
C SER A 112 18.41 13.79 16.97
N VAL A 113 19.55 13.14 17.28
CA VAL A 113 19.75 12.27 18.45
C VAL A 113 18.63 11.23 18.58
N GLN A 114 18.19 10.65 17.45
CA GLN A 114 17.10 9.70 17.42
C GLN A 114 17.20 8.74 16.24
N ASN A 115 16.54 7.59 16.37
CA ASN A 115 16.35 6.63 15.30
C ASN A 115 15.28 7.12 14.33
N TRP A 116 15.51 6.84 13.05
CA TRP A 116 14.55 7.02 11.98
C TRP A 116 14.39 5.69 11.26
N PHE A 117 13.17 5.40 10.84
CA PHE A 117 12.93 4.33 9.88
C PHE A 117 12.70 4.93 8.50
N SER A 118 13.01 4.14 7.48
CA SER A 118 12.62 4.41 6.11
C SER A 118 12.14 3.13 5.43
N LEU A 119 11.12 3.26 4.58
CA LEU A 119 10.80 2.21 3.63
C LEU A 119 11.88 2.25 2.54
N HIS A 120 12.70 1.21 2.49
CA HIS A 120 13.79 1.12 1.51
C HIS A 120 13.28 0.59 0.17
N ARG A 121 12.55 -0.55 0.21
CA ARG A 121 12.03 -1.20 -0.99
C ARG A 121 10.65 -1.81 -0.77
N LEU A 122 9.89 -1.87 -1.84
CA LEU A 122 8.68 -2.67 -1.95
C LEU A 122 8.89 -3.73 -3.02
N GLN A 123 8.65 -4.99 -2.67
CA GLN A 123 8.75 -6.12 -3.58
C GLN A 123 7.38 -6.74 -3.81
N LEU A 124 7.09 -7.04 -5.07
CA LEU A 124 5.97 -7.88 -5.47
C LEU A 124 6.52 -9.24 -5.87
N LEU A 125 5.99 -10.28 -5.25
CA LEU A 125 6.30 -11.66 -5.57
C LEU A 125 5.03 -12.33 -6.09
N TYR A 126 5.16 -13.11 -7.15
CA TYR A 126 4.12 -14.02 -7.61
C TYR A 126 4.80 -15.26 -8.19
N ASN A 127 4.14 -16.41 -8.14
CA ASN A 127 4.71 -17.69 -8.58
C ASN A 127 6.10 -17.96 -7.95
N HIS A 128 6.22 -17.74 -6.64
CA HIS A 128 7.42 -17.97 -5.81
C HIS A 128 8.69 -17.22 -6.23
N SER A 129 8.59 -16.19 -7.06
CA SER A 129 9.73 -15.39 -7.51
C SER A 129 9.46 -13.89 -7.33
N VAL A 130 10.54 -13.12 -7.14
CA VAL A 130 10.45 -11.65 -7.11
C VAL A 130 10.26 -11.15 -8.52
N GLN A 131 9.17 -10.42 -8.74
CA GLN A 131 8.68 -10.06 -10.06
C GLN A 131 8.74 -8.57 -10.29
N ALA A 132 8.50 -7.79 -9.22
CA ALA A 132 8.83 -6.38 -9.23
C ALA A 132 9.52 -5.94 -7.94
N THR A 133 10.46 -5.00 -8.07
CA THR A 133 11.07 -4.30 -6.96
C THR A 133 11.00 -2.80 -7.23
N PHE A 134 10.44 -2.06 -6.28
CA PHE A 134 10.36 -0.61 -6.29
C PHE A 134 11.25 -0.07 -5.17
N ASN A 135 12.09 0.90 -5.50
CA ASN A 135 12.76 1.73 -4.52
C ASN A 135 11.74 2.74 -4.02
N ALA A 136 11.56 2.77 -2.70
CA ALA A 136 10.73 3.79 -2.08
C ALA A 136 11.55 5.07 -1.91
N THR A 137 10.93 6.20 -2.22
CA THR A 137 11.53 7.53 -2.11
C THR A 137 10.70 8.36 -1.17
N ARG A 138 11.35 9.11 -0.28
CA ARG A 138 10.68 10.04 0.65
C ARG A 138 9.63 9.39 1.57
N ILE A 139 9.79 8.11 1.89
CA ILE A 139 8.97 7.39 2.87
C ILE A 139 9.84 7.08 4.09
N TYR A 140 9.88 8.00 5.05
CA TYR A 140 10.68 7.91 6.27
C TYR A 140 10.10 8.78 7.37
N ALA A 141 10.30 8.39 8.62
CA ALA A 141 9.92 9.17 9.79
C ALA A 141 10.81 8.81 11.00
N PRO A 142 10.88 9.64 12.05
CA PRO A 142 11.48 9.23 13.31
C PRO A 142 10.76 8.00 13.85
N SER A 143 11.49 7.07 14.48
CA SER A 143 10.94 5.80 14.99
C SER A 143 9.89 5.96 16.09
N SER A 144 9.73 7.16 16.66
CA SER A 144 8.69 7.51 17.63
C SER A 144 7.40 8.06 17.00
N TYR A 145 7.37 8.24 15.67
CA TYR A 145 6.23 8.73 14.90
C TYR A 145 5.89 7.74 13.78
N SER A 146 4.74 7.93 13.14
CA SER A 146 4.38 7.21 11.91
C SER A 146 4.58 8.09 10.69
N TYR A 147 4.87 7.49 9.54
CA TYR A 147 4.79 8.15 8.25
C TYR A 147 3.36 8.08 7.72
N HIS A 148 2.79 9.21 7.29
CA HIS A 148 1.47 9.28 6.64
C HIS A 148 1.58 9.95 5.28
N CYS A 149 0.87 9.42 4.28
CA CYS A 149 0.75 10.03 2.96
C CYS A 149 -0.57 9.66 2.29
N ASP A 150 -1.29 10.65 1.75
CA ASP A 150 -2.55 10.46 1.04
C ASP A 150 -2.45 9.46 -0.12
N ARG A 151 -1.29 9.40 -0.78
CA ARG A 151 -1.07 8.51 -1.92
C ARG A 151 0.40 8.10 -2.09
N VAL A 152 0.65 6.81 -1.95
CA VAL A 152 1.93 6.17 -2.32
C VAL A 152 1.70 5.33 -3.57
N ASN A 153 2.38 5.62 -4.68
CA ASN A 153 2.14 4.92 -5.95
C ASN A 153 3.39 4.75 -6.81
N SER A 154 3.32 3.86 -7.81
CA SER A 154 4.40 3.62 -8.78
C SER A 154 4.19 4.25 -10.17
N LEU A 155 3.10 5.01 -10.37
CA LEU A 155 2.77 5.64 -11.64
C LEU A 155 3.53 6.95 -11.81
N GLN A 156 4.53 6.97 -12.69
CA GLN A 156 5.39 8.15 -12.93
C GLN A 156 4.65 9.47 -13.23
N ARG A 157 3.42 9.39 -13.75
CA ARG A 157 2.59 10.58 -14.03
C ARG A 157 2.07 11.28 -12.76
N TYR A 158 2.16 10.63 -11.59
CA TYR A 158 1.59 11.10 -10.33
C TYR A 158 2.64 11.06 -9.19
N ASP A 159 3.60 11.99 -9.20
CA ASP A 159 4.69 12.15 -8.20
C ASP A 159 5.06 10.84 -7.47
N ALA A 160 5.51 9.85 -8.26
CA ALA A 160 5.62 8.48 -7.81
C ALA A 160 6.65 8.33 -6.68
N LEU A 161 6.19 7.85 -5.52
CA LEU A 161 7.07 7.51 -4.39
C LEU A 161 7.71 6.14 -4.54
N LEU A 162 7.14 5.26 -5.38
CA LEU A 162 7.66 3.91 -5.66
C LEU A 162 8.26 3.86 -7.07
N ILE A 163 9.58 3.93 -7.17
CA ILE A 163 10.29 3.97 -8.46
C ILE A 163 10.82 2.57 -8.79
N PRO A 164 10.56 2.02 -10.00
CA PRO A 164 11.12 0.73 -10.40
C PRO A 164 12.64 0.69 -10.22
N SER A 165 13.17 -0.37 -9.59
CA SER A 165 14.60 -0.45 -9.27
C SER A 165 15.51 -0.67 -10.47
N SER A 166 14.96 -1.10 -11.61
CA SER A 166 15.69 -1.23 -12.88
C SER A 166 14.83 -0.79 -14.06
N ALA A 167 15.47 -0.55 -15.21
CA ALA A 167 14.77 -0.16 -16.44
C ALA A 167 14.06 -1.34 -17.14
N ASN A 168 14.10 -2.55 -16.56
CA ASN A 168 13.50 -3.74 -17.15
C ASN A 168 12.01 -3.54 -17.42
N ASP A 169 11.59 -3.81 -18.64
CA ASP A 169 10.20 -3.57 -19.07
C ASP A 169 9.18 -4.40 -18.27
N VAL A 170 9.60 -5.53 -17.70
CA VAL A 170 8.76 -6.37 -16.81
C VAL A 170 8.33 -5.61 -15.55
N LEU A 171 9.18 -4.73 -15.00
CA LEU A 171 8.84 -3.94 -13.81
C LEU A 171 7.76 -2.89 -14.10
N LYS A 172 7.76 -2.33 -15.32
CA LYS A 172 6.78 -1.32 -15.77
C LYS A 172 5.39 -1.92 -15.96
N LEU A 173 5.25 -3.25 -15.98
CA LEU A 173 3.96 -3.93 -16.06
C LEU A 173 3.21 -3.91 -14.73
N TRP A 174 3.88 -3.59 -13.62
CA TRP A 174 3.28 -3.57 -12.30
C TRP A 174 2.99 -2.14 -11.86
N GLU A 175 1.72 -1.88 -11.58
CA GLU A 175 1.29 -0.65 -10.93
C GLU A 175 0.84 -0.97 -9.50
N VAL A 176 1.36 -0.24 -8.52
CA VAL A 176 0.97 -0.35 -7.11
C VAL A 176 0.49 1.02 -6.66
N THR A 177 -0.62 1.04 -5.92
CA THR A 177 -1.17 2.27 -5.37
C THR A 177 -1.76 2.00 -3.98
N PHE A 178 -1.29 2.76 -3.01
CA PHE A 178 -1.87 2.88 -1.69
C PHE A 178 -2.57 4.23 -1.57
N ILE A 179 -3.76 4.23 -0.98
CA ILE A 179 -4.49 5.45 -0.64
C ILE A 179 -4.54 5.55 0.88
N ASP A 180 -4.23 6.74 1.41
CA ASP A 180 -4.21 7.03 2.84
C ASP A 180 -3.26 6.07 3.59
N PHE A 181 -2.00 6.05 3.15
CA PHE A 181 -0.98 5.12 3.61
C PHE A 181 -0.39 5.58 4.93
N GLN A 182 -0.31 4.67 5.90
CA GLN A 182 0.36 4.90 7.18
C GLN A 182 1.16 3.68 7.63
N VAL A 183 2.40 3.92 8.08
CA VAL A 183 3.32 2.91 8.62
C VAL A 183 4.18 3.51 9.74
#